data_AF-A0A2V7INH5-F1
#
_entry.id   AF-A0A2V7INH5-F1
#
_cell.length_a   1.000
_cell.length_b   1.000
_cell.length_c   1.000
_cell.angle_alpha   90.00
_cell.angle_beta   90.00
_cell.angle_gamma   90.00
#
_symmetry.space_group_name_H-M   'P 1'
#
loop_
_entity.id
_entity.type
_entity.pdbx_description
1 polymer ?
#
loop_
_entity_poly.entity_id
_entity_poly.type
_entity_poly.pdbx_seq_one_letter_code
_entity_poly.pdbx_strand_id
1 'polypeptide(L)'
;MEQYDEEAEERAAAVADVAARLRNRGIAVTGTESPEDLVDLLAAVERFEAAVEAHGGDLMVDDLKSSRPDDQHFVVPRRAHGEAMRTYIARIDEATARLRRHPRRPD
;
A
#
# COMPACT_ATOMS: atom_id res chain seq x y z
N MET A 1 4.63 -23.07 29.21
CA MET A 1 5.53 -22.13 28.52
C MET A 1 5.35 -22.21 27.01
N GLU A 2 5.01 -23.37 26.44
CA GLU A 2 4.80 -23.57 24.99
C GLU A 2 3.76 -22.64 24.32
N GLN A 3 2.69 -22.25 25.01
CA GLN A 3 1.62 -21.46 24.39
C GLN A 3 1.99 -20.00 24.10
N TYR A 4 3.01 -19.44 24.76
CA TYR A 4 3.47 -18.07 24.50
C TYR A 4 4.40 -17.98 23.28
N ASP A 5 5.11 -19.07 22.96
CA ASP A 5 6.00 -19.13 21.80
C ASP A 5 5.18 -19.28 20.50
N GLU A 6 4.14 -20.10 20.52
CA GLU A 6 3.26 -20.34 19.35
C GLU A 6 2.52 -19.05 18.93
N GLU A 7 1.97 -18.30 19.90
CA GLU A 7 1.29 -17.03 19.62
C GLU A 7 2.26 -15.94 19.09
N ALA A 8 3.52 -15.97 19.54
CA ALA A 8 4.55 -15.05 19.07
C ALA A 8 5.03 -15.41 17.65
N GLU A 9 5.20 -16.70 17.35
CA GLU A 9 5.53 -17.20 16.01
C GLU A 9 4.42 -16.91 15.01
N GLU A 10 3.14 -17.13 15.37
CA GLU A 10 2.00 -16.80 14.52
C GLU A 10 1.95 -15.30 14.20
N ARG A 11 2.17 -14.44 15.21
CA ARG A 11 2.24 -12.98 14.99
C ARG A 11 3.40 -12.60 14.09
N ALA A 12 4.57 -13.18 14.29
CA ALA A 12 5.74 -12.91 13.45
C ALA A 12 5.53 -13.34 11.99
N ALA A 13 4.91 -14.51 11.78
CA ALA A 13 4.55 -15.01 10.46
C ALA A 13 3.53 -14.09 9.76
N ALA A 14 2.50 -13.63 10.48
CA ALA A 14 1.52 -12.69 9.96
C ALA A 14 2.18 -11.35 9.54
N VAL A 15 3.08 -10.82 10.37
CA VAL A 15 3.84 -9.59 10.05
C VAL A 15 4.72 -9.78 8.81
N ALA A 16 5.39 -10.92 8.71
CA ALA A 16 6.22 -11.24 7.55
C ALA A 16 5.40 -11.32 6.25
N ASP A 17 4.18 -11.90 6.31
CA ASP A 17 3.26 -11.97 5.18
C ASP A 17 2.81 -10.58 4.73
N VAL A 18 2.40 -9.72 5.67
CA VAL A 18 2.02 -8.33 5.37
C VAL A 18 3.19 -7.57 4.72
N ALA A 19 4.40 -7.70 5.27
CA ALA A 19 5.59 -7.08 4.71
C ALA A 19 5.94 -7.64 3.31
N ALA A 20 5.69 -8.91 3.03
CA ALA A 20 5.87 -9.49 1.70
C ALA A 20 4.87 -8.92 0.69
N ARG A 21 3.59 -8.78 1.08
CA ARG A 21 2.55 -8.17 0.23
C ARG A 21 2.85 -6.72 -0.13
N LEU A 22 3.39 -5.94 0.82
CA LEU A 22 3.81 -4.56 0.59
C LEU A 22 5.01 -4.49 -0.39
N ARG A 23 6.01 -5.37 -0.21
CA ARG A 23 7.17 -5.45 -1.13
C ARG A 23 6.78 -5.84 -2.55
N ASN A 24 5.84 -6.77 -2.72
CA ASN A 24 5.32 -7.17 -4.03
C ASN A 24 4.64 -5.99 -4.77
N ARG A 25 4.10 -5.01 -4.02
CA ARG A 25 3.53 -3.76 -4.56
C ARG A 25 4.58 -2.65 -4.76
N GLY A 26 5.86 -2.96 -4.61
CA GLY A 26 6.96 -2.01 -4.78
C GLY A 26 7.17 -1.07 -3.59
N ILE A 27 6.56 -1.35 -2.43
CA ILE A 27 6.69 -0.52 -1.23
C ILE A 27 7.87 -1.01 -0.40
N ALA A 28 8.79 -0.09 -0.10
CA ALA A 28 9.95 -0.37 0.73
C ALA A 28 9.54 -0.43 2.22
N VAL A 29 9.67 -1.63 2.79
CA VAL A 29 9.60 -1.93 4.22
C VAL A 29 10.97 -2.35 4.70
N THR A 30 11.42 -1.75 5.81
CA THR A 30 12.77 -1.92 6.36
C THR A 30 12.84 -3.03 7.41
N GLY A 31 11.70 -3.50 7.89
CA GLY A 31 11.59 -4.50 8.95
C GLY A 31 11.71 -3.93 10.36
N THR A 32 11.96 -2.62 10.50
CA THR A 32 11.94 -1.92 11.79
C THR A 32 10.58 -1.33 12.12
N GLU A 33 9.62 -1.44 11.20
CA GLU A 33 8.29 -0.90 11.37
C GLU A 33 7.44 -1.75 12.32
N SER A 34 6.55 -1.09 13.07
CA SER A 34 5.64 -1.78 13.98
C SER A 34 4.64 -2.63 13.19
N PRO A 35 4.21 -3.79 13.73
CA PRO A 35 3.15 -4.61 13.14
C PRO A 35 1.88 -3.82 12.80
N GLU A 36 1.49 -2.91 13.69
CA GLU A 36 0.33 -2.02 13.54
C GLU A 36 0.48 -1.11 12.31
N ASP A 37 1.65 -0.46 12.19
CA ASP A 37 1.94 0.44 11.06
C ASP A 37 1.98 -0.31 9.72
N LEU A 38 2.39 -1.59 9.72
CA LEU A 38 2.39 -2.44 8.52
C LEU A 38 0.97 -2.80 8.07
N VAL A 39 0.10 -3.14 9.01
CA VAL A 39 -1.32 -3.43 8.74
C VAL A 39 -2.04 -2.17 8.26
N ASP A 40 -1.83 -1.05 8.92
CA ASP A 40 -2.43 0.23 8.54
C ASP A 40 -1.97 0.67 7.15
N LEU A 41 -0.70 0.46 6.82
CA LEU A 41 -0.17 0.75 5.49
C LEU A 41 -0.79 -0.16 4.42
N LEU A 42 -0.89 -1.46 4.67
CA LEU A 42 -1.53 -2.37 3.73
C LEU A 42 -2.98 -1.96 3.48
N ALA A 43 -3.74 -1.65 4.53
CA ALA A 43 -5.11 -1.18 4.41
C ALA A 43 -5.22 0.14 3.64
N ALA A 44 -4.28 1.07 3.81
CA ALA A 44 -4.25 2.33 3.05
C ALA A 44 -4.04 2.09 1.55
N VAL A 45 -3.13 1.18 1.21
CA VAL A 45 -2.84 0.81 -0.18
C VAL A 45 -4.05 0.13 -0.82
N GLU A 46 -4.68 -0.83 -0.15
CA GLU A 46 -5.89 -1.51 -0.65
C GLU A 46 -7.05 -0.53 -0.87
N ARG A 47 -7.22 0.47 0.02
CA ARG A 47 -8.22 1.53 -0.15
C ARG A 47 -7.94 2.44 -1.35
N PHE A 48 -6.67 2.67 -1.65
CA PHE A 48 -6.26 3.40 -2.85
C PHE A 48 -6.56 2.57 -4.11
N GLU A 49 -6.14 1.30 -4.14
CA GLU A 49 -6.41 0.36 -5.24
C GLU A 49 -7.91 0.25 -5.54
N ALA A 50 -8.75 0.09 -4.52
CA ALA A 50 -10.21 0.05 -4.68
C ALA A 50 -10.78 1.38 -5.24
N ALA A 51 -10.17 2.52 -4.89
CA ALA A 51 -10.60 3.81 -5.43
C ALA A 51 -10.19 3.97 -6.90
N VAL A 52 -9.03 3.44 -7.31
CA VAL A 52 -8.57 3.36 -8.71
C VAL A 52 -9.54 2.54 -9.55
N GLU A 53 -9.86 1.34 -9.09
CA GLU A 53 -10.78 0.41 -9.77
C GLU A 53 -12.18 1.04 -9.94
N ALA A 54 -12.72 1.68 -8.88
CA ALA A 54 -14.03 2.33 -8.92
C ALA A 54 -14.12 3.53 -9.89
N HIS A 55 -12.99 4.09 -10.32
CA HIS A 55 -12.93 5.21 -11.27
C HIS A 55 -12.73 4.76 -12.72
N GLY A 56 -12.73 3.45 -12.99
CA GLY A 56 -12.50 2.91 -14.32
C GLY A 56 -11.04 2.99 -14.76
N GLY A 57 -10.12 3.18 -13.81
CA GLY A 57 -8.71 2.92 -14.07
C GLY A 57 -8.56 1.42 -14.27
N ASP A 58 -8.40 0.99 -15.51
CA ASP A 58 -8.05 -0.40 -15.80
C ASP A 58 -6.75 -0.67 -15.03
N LEU A 59 -6.85 -1.46 -13.98
CA LEU A 59 -5.71 -1.91 -13.19
C LEU A 59 -5.01 -2.93 -14.09
N MET A 60 -4.32 -2.45 -15.13
CA MET A 60 -3.39 -3.27 -15.91
C MET A 60 -2.29 -3.67 -14.93
N VAL A 61 -2.51 -4.84 -14.32
CA VAL A 61 -1.69 -5.52 -13.30
C VAL A 61 -0.24 -5.71 -13.74
N ASP A 62 0.11 -5.47 -15.00
CA ASP A 62 1.35 -5.96 -15.57
C ASP A 62 2.58 -5.07 -15.38
N ASP A 63 2.49 -3.85 -14.84
CA ASP A 63 3.67 -3.01 -14.97
C ASP A 63 3.85 -1.89 -13.93
N LEU A 64 4.16 -2.32 -12.70
CA LEU A 64 4.96 -1.53 -11.75
C LEU A 64 6.36 -1.14 -12.33
N LYS A 65 6.69 -1.54 -13.58
CA LYS A 65 7.87 -1.11 -14.36
C LYS A 65 7.52 -0.37 -15.67
N SER A 66 6.25 -0.08 -15.99
CA SER A 66 5.93 0.61 -17.25
C SER A 66 6.35 2.07 -17.17
N SER A 67 7.13 2.47 -18.18
CA SER A 67 7.80 3.76 -18.24
C SER A 67 6.89 4.95 -18.58
N ARG A 68 5.57 4.75 -18.72
CA ARG A 68 4.57 5.81 -18.91
C ARG A 68 3.19 5.39 -18.35
N PRO A 69 2.86 5.70 -17.09
CA PRO A 69 1.47 5.77 -16.68
C PRO A 69 0.84 6.99 -17.39
N ASP A 70 -0.24 6.81 -18.15
CA ASP A 70 -0.96 7.92 -18.79
C ASP A 70 -1.60 8.88 -17.75
N ASP A 71 -1.63 8.51 -16.46
CA ASP A 71 -1.99 9.44 -15.39
C ASP A 71 -1.26 9.11 -14.08
N GLN A 72 -0.54 10.09 -13.53
CA GLN A 72 0.24 9.95 -12.29
C GLN A 72 -0.66 9.78 -11.06
N HIS A 73 -1.97 9.99 -11.21
CA HIS A 73 -2.96 9.89 -10.13
C HIS A 73 -3.37 8.46 -9.76
N PHE A 74 -3.06 7.46 -10.59
CA PHE A 74 -3.38 6.05 -10.33
C PHE A 74 -2.19 5.23 -9.81
N VAL A 75 -1.04 5.88 -9.57
CA VAL A 75 0.16 5.22 -9.05
C VAL A 75 0.24 5.46 -7.54
N VAL A 76 0.48 4.39 -6.77
CA VAL A 76 0.76 4.52 -5.34
C VAL A 76 1.99 5.42 -5.15
N PRO A 77 1.90 6.49 -4.34
CA PRO A 77 3.04 7.37 -4.08
C PRO A 77 4.27 6.56 -3.66
N ARG A 78 5.48 6.91 -4.12
CA ARG A 78 6.70 6.29 -3.59
C ARG A 78 7.00 6.85 -2.21
N ARG A 79 7.35 5.96 -1.26
CA ARG A 79 7.86 6.35 0.06
C ARG A 79 9.19 7.10 -0.11
N ALA A 80 9.30 8.28 0.48
CA ALA A 80 10.54 9.04 0.46
C ALA A 80 11.56 8.46 1.45
N HIS A 81 12.85 8.68 1.18
CA HIS A 81 13.92 8.20 2.04
C HIS A 81 13.82 8.85 3.44
N GLY A 82 13.75 8.04 4.49
CA GLY A 82 13.59 8.53 5.87
C GLY A 82 12.18 9.04 6.21
N GLU A 83 11.21 8.88 5.32
CA GLU A 83 9.81 9.22 5.62
C GLU A 83 9.24 8.26 6.65
N ALA A 84 8.65 8.83 7.71
CA ALA A 84 7.95 8.08 8.74
C ALA A 84 6.75 7.35 8.11
N MET A 85 6.50 6.11 8.55
CA MET A 85 5.45 5.28 7.99
C MET A 85 4.08 5.96 8.03
N ARG A 86 3.75 6.57 9.18
CA ARG A 86 2.48 7.30 9.36
C ARG A 86 2.32 8.49 8.41
N THR A 87 3.41 9.21 8.11
CA THR A 87 3.39 10.28 7.12
C THR A 87 3.12 9.74 5.73
N TYR A 88 3.74 8.60 5.40
CA TYR A 88 3.52 7.93 4.12
C TYR A 88 2.08 7.41 3.98
N ILE A 89 1.52 6.79 5.02
CA ILE A 89 0.11 6.37 5.09
C ILE A 89 -0.83 7.55 4.84
N ALA A 90 -0.62 8.67 5.53
CA ALA A 90 -1.44 9.87 5.37
C ALA A 90 -1.43 10.41 3.93
N ARG A 91 -0.30 10.31 3.21
CA ARG A 91 -0.20 10.69 1.80
C ARG A 91 -0.96 9.75 0.87
N ILE A 92 -0.97 8.45 1.15
CA ILE A 92 -1.77 7.47 0.41
C ILE A 92 -3.27 7.77 0.61
N ASP A 93 -3.68 8.07 1.84
CA ASP A 93 -5.05 8.44 2.16
C ASP A 93 -5.47 9.74 1.45
N GLU A 94 -4.59 10.73 1.43
CA GLU A 94 -4.82 11.97 0.71
C GLU A 94 -4.93 11.74 -0.81
N ALA A 95 -4.05 10.93 -1.39
CA ALA A 95 -4.11 10.54 -2.80
C ALA A 95 -5.44 9.81 -3.11
N THR A 96 -5.87 8.91 -2.23
CA THR A 96 -7.17 8.22 -2.33
C THR A 96 -8.33 9.21 -2.30
N ALA A 97 -8.30 10.19 -1.40
CA ALA A 97 -9.34 11.20 -1.28
C ALA A 97 -9.40 12.13 -2.50
N ARG A 98 -8.23 12.49 -3.06
CA ARG A 98 -8.14 13.26 -4.31
C ARG A 98 -8.69 12.46 -5.48
N LEU A 99 -8.35 11.18 -5.58
CA LEU A 99 -8.83 10.28 -6.62
C LEU A 99 -10.36 10.15 -6.59
N ARG A 100 -10.96 9.99 -5.40
CA ARG A 100 -12.42 9.96 -5.22
C ARG A 100 -13.14 11.22 -5.66
N ARG A 101 -12.45 12.35 -5.73
CA ARG A 101 -12.99 13.65 -6.19
C ARG A 101 -12.68 13.91 -7.66
N HIS A 102 -11.83 13.11 -8.28
CA HIS A 102 -11.44 13.29 -9.66
C HIS A 102 -12.59 12.84 -10.59
N PRO A 103 -12.92 13.61 -11.65
CA PRO A 103 -13.90 13.15 -12.61
C PRO A 103 -13.48 11.80 -13.21
N ARG A 104 -14.44 10.88 -13.31
CA ARG A 104 -14.25 9.63 -14.04
C ARG A 104 -13.85 9.98 -15.47
N ARG A 105 -12.80 9.31 -15.98
CA ARG A 105 -12.38 9.48 -17.36
C ARG A 105 -13.59 9.10 -18.25
N PRO A 106 -14.09 10.01 -19.10
CA PRO A 106 -15.17 9.65 -20.01
C PRO A 106 -14.66 8.60 -21.00
N ASP A 107 -15.51 7.60 -21.26
CA ASP A 107 -15.33 6.51 -22.23
C ASP A 107 -15.12 7.06 -23.65
#